data_AF-A0A847ZX97-F1
#
_entry.id   AF-A0A847ZX97-F1
#
_cell.length_a   1.000
_cell.length_b   1.000
_cell.length_c   1.000
_cell.angle_alpha   90.00
_cell.angle_beta   90.00
_cell.angle_gamma   90.00
#
_symmetry.space_group_name_H-M   'P 1'
#
loop_
_entity.id
_entity.type
_entity.pdbx_description
1 polymer ?
#
loop_
_entity_poly.entity_id
_entity_poly.type
_entity_poly.pdbx_seq_one_letter_code
_entity_poly.pdbx_strand_id
1 'polypeptide(L)'
;TGDDNVLSAQANDVSYRKEQLRRLQEEVIELEDLKTGVSITDLGLNDFRMDLLNYVKANGELSNVPSGMHAVVPAKPEMGLRPGVIFTLRNRNPSVNVSQHNRLHPYYLVYINREGEVIHDHTEVKRLLDLVRSCCKGQAQPIPDACRLFNKETADGRKMQVYSDLLGKTIRSMIEVKEEKDLDSLFSGGKTTALVNTIAGLDDFELITFLVIQEAG
;
A
#
# COMPACT_ATOMS: atom_id res chain seq x y z
N THR A 1 -2.55 -17.69 67.39
CA THR A 1 -2.20 -18.43 66.15
C THR A 1 -3.50 -18.77 65.45
N GLY A 2 -3.84 -18.31 64.25
CA GLY A 2 -3.10 -17.55 63.26
C GLY A 2 -4.00 -16.51 62.59
N ASP A 3 -3.36 -15.47 62.10
CA ASP A 3 -3.91 -14.32 61.41
C ASP A 3 -4.12 -14.72 59.93
N ASP A 4 -5.33 -15.16 59.58
CA ASP A 4 -5.68 -15.52 58.20
C ASP A 4 -5.94 -14.24 57.41
N ASN A 5 -4.90 -13.82 56.69
CA ASN A 5 -4.91 -12.65 55.85
C ASN A 5 -5.71 -12.90 54.55
N VAL A 6 -7.02 -12.60 54.59
CA VAL A 6 -7.97 -12.69 53.45
C VAL A 6 -7.71 -11.62 52.36
N LEU A 7 -6.71 -10.75 52.53
CA LEU A 7 -6.42 -9.63 51.62
C LEU A 7 -5.58 -10.00 50.38
N SER A 8 -5.07 -11.23 50.26
CA SER A 8 -4.16 -11.62 49.16
C SER A 8 -4.87 -11.88 47.81
N ALA A 9 -6.17 -12.19 47.81
CA ALA A 9 -6.93 -12.47 46.59
C ALA A 9 -7.30 -11.20 45.79
N GLN A 10 -7.41 -10.04 46.45
CA GLN A 10 -7.73 -8.77 45.77
C GLN A 10 -6.53 -8.17 45.02
N ALA A 11 -5.30 -8.44 45.46
CA ALA A 11 -4.09 -7.90 44.83
C ALA A 11 -3.79 -8.52 43.45
N ASN A 12 -4.12 -9.80 43.25
CA ASN A 12 -3.98 -10.50 41.96
C ASN A 12 -4.99 -10.00 40.91
N ASP A 13 -6.18 -9.59 41.33
CA ASP A 13 -7.22 -9.06 40.43
C ASP A 13 -6.88 -7.63 39.97
N VAL A 14 -6.27 -6.82 40.85
CA VAL A 14 -5.80 -5.46 40.50
C VAL A 14 -4.65 -5.50 39.50
N SER A 15 -3.70 -6.42 39.67
CA SER A 15 -2.57 -6.57 38.73
C SER A 15 -3.03 -7.10 37.37
N TYR A 16 -3.97 -8.06 37.35
CA TYR A 16 -4.59 -8.55 36.11
C TYR A 16 -5.41 -7.45 35.39
N ARG A 17 -6.23 -6.69 36.14
CA ARG A 17 -6.98 -5.54 35.58
C ARG A 17 -6.07 -4.42 35.11
N LYS A 18 -4.95 -4.17 35.81
CA LYS A 18 -3.97 -3.17 35.40
C LYS A 18 -3.26 -3.58 34.10
N GLU A 19 -2.96 -4.86 33.91
CA GLU A 19 -2.37 -5.36 32.67
C GLU A 19 -3.37 -5.34 31.50
N GLN A 20 -4.65 -5.66 31.76
CA GLN A 20 -5.76 -5.51 30.79
C GLN A 20 -5.97 -4.04 30.39
N LEU A 21 -5.97 -3.13 31.37
CA LEU A 21 -6.05 -1.68 31.13
C LEU A 21 -4.81 -1.18 30.38
N ARG A 22 -3.61 -1.72 30.66
CA ARG A 22 -2.39 -1.37 29.94
C ARG A 22 -2.41 -1.86 28.49
N ARG A 23 -2.96 -3.04 28.21
CA ARG A 23 -3.19 -3.51 26.82
C ARG A 23 -4.16 -2.62 26.07
N LEU A 24 -5.25 -2.18 26.70
CA LEU A 24 -6.17 -1.20 26.13
C LEU A 24 -5.50 0.18 25.96
N GLN A 25 -4.63 0.61 26.88
CA GLN A 25 -3.90 1.89 26.76
C GLN A 25 -2.78 1.84 25.71
N GLU A 26 -2.11 0.71 25.53
CA GLU A 26 -1.13 0.46 24.46
C GLU A 26 -1.82 0.28 23.09
N GLU A 27 -3.10 -0.11 23.04
CA GLU A 27 -3.93 -0.06 21.83
C GLU A 27 -4.48 1.35 21.54
N VAL A 28 -4.56 2.22 22.55
CA VAL A 28 -4.90 3.66 22.41
C VAL A 28 -3.63 4.43 22.02
N ILE A 29 -3.07 4.09 20.86
CA ILE A 29 -2.11 4.94 20.18
C ILE A 29 -2.90 5.89 19.28
N GLU A 30 -3.01 7.11 19.81
CA GLU A 30 -3.20 8.43 19.19
C GLU A 30 -4.28 8.58 18.09
N LEU A 31 -5.36 9.23 18.53
CA LEU A 31 -6.45 9.86 17.77
C LEU A 31 -5.99 11.03 16.87
N GLU A 32 -4.78 11.00 16.31
CA GLU A 32 -4.27 12.13 15.51
C GLU A 32 -4.62 12.08 14.01
N ASP A 33 -5.27 11.01 13.53
CA ASP A 33 -5.71 10.91 12.12
C ASP A 33 -7.23 11.10 11.91
N LEU A 34 -7.91 11.78 12.85
CA LEU A 34 -9.32 12.15 12.73
C LEU A 34 -9.60 13.33 11.76
N LYS A 35 -8.75 13.56 10.76
CA LYS A 35 -8.99 14.60 9.74
C LYS A 35 -9.37 14.10 8.35
N THR A 36 -9.42 12.79 8.13
CA THR A 36 -9.99 12.21 6.91
C THR A 36 -10.73 10.92 7.27
N GLY A 37 -12.06 10.93 7.19
CA GLY A 37 -12.96 9.97 7.84
C GLY A 37 -13.02 8.56 7.24
N VAL A 38 -11.88 7.90 7.02
CA VAL A 38 -11.79 6.44 6.79
C VAL A 38 -10.54 5.91 7.50
N SER A 39 -10.71 5.11 8.55
CA SER A 39 -9.59 4.55 9.29
C SER A 39 -9.04 3.30 8.59
N ILE A 40 -7.72 3.07 8.61
CA ILE A 40 -7.09 1.87 8.00
C ILE A 40 -7.71 0.55 8.53
N THR A 41 -8.22 0.59 9.76
CA THR A 41 -8.98 -0.49 10.41
C THR A 41 -10.26 -0.87 9.68
N ASP A 42 -10.94 0.08 9.05
CA ASP A 42 -12.20 -0.14 8.32
C ASP A 42 -11.96 -0.75 6.92
N LEU A 43 -10.70 -0.89 6.51
CA LEU A 43 -10.32 -1.32 5.18
C LEU A 43 -9.99 -2.82 5.08
N GLY A 44 -9.98 -3.55 6.21
CA GLY A 44 -9.45 -4.92 6.27
C GLY A 44 -7.93 -4.98 6.05
N LEU A 45 -7.24 -3.86 6.31
CA LEU A 45 -5.79 -3.69 6.13
C LEU A 45 -5.01 -3.72 7.45
N ASN A 46 -5.62 -4.23 8.52
CA ASN A 46 -5.03 -4.29 9.86
C ASN A 46 -3.68 -5.00 9.88
N ASP A 47 -3.55 -6.08 9.11
CA ASP A 47 -2.30 -6.84 9.03
C ASP A 47 -1.14 -5.97 8.51
N PHE A 48 -1.42 -5.06 7.57
CA PHE A 48 -0.43 -4.13 7.03
C PHE A 48 -0.14 -2.98 8.00
N ARG A 49 -1.18 -2.48 8.69
CA ARG A 49 -1.00 -1.48 9.75
C ARG A 49 -0.09 -2.02 10.86
N MET A 50 -0.30 -3.26 11.28
CA MET A 50 0.54 -3.91 12.29
C MET A 50 1.97 -4.12 11.79
N ASP A 51 2.16 -4.54 10.53
CA ASP A 51 3.50 -4.66 9.95
C ASP A 51 4.23 -3.31 9.91
N LEU A 52 3.54 -2.23 9.52
CA LEU A 52 4.08 -0.88 9.51
C LEU A 52 4.45 -0.39 10.92
N LEU A 53 3.57 -0.57 11.90
CA LEU A 53 3.84 -0.20 13.30
C LEU A 53 5.06 -0.95 13.86
N ASN A 54 5.16 -2.25 13.56
CA ASN A 54 6.32 -3.05 13.95
C ASN A 54 7.61 -2.54 13.29
N TYR A 55 7.56 -2.17 12.01
CA TYR A 55 8.70 -1.57 11.33
C TYR A 55 9.13 -0.25 11.96
N VAL A 56 8.18 0.67 12.19
CA VAL A 56 8.45 2.00 12.77
C VAL A 56 9.02 1.89 14.17
N LYS A 57 8.50 0.97 14.98
CA LYS A 57 9.03 0.69 16.33
C LYS A 57 10.49 0.21 16.30
N ALA A 58 10.86 -0.57 15.29
CA ALA A 58 12.20 -1.15 15.17
C ALA A 58 13.21 -0.23 14.46
N ASN A 59 12.76 0.60 13.52
CA ASN A 59 13.63 1.34 12.59
C ASN A 59 13.42 2.86 12.58
N GLY A 60 12.40 3.38 13.28
CA GLY A 60 12.02 4.78 13.26
C GLY A 60 11.03 5.12 12.14
N GLU A 61 10.69 6.41 12.02
CA GLU A 61 9.74 6.91 11.04
C GLU A 61 10.29 6.88 9.60
N LEU A 62 9.37 6.77 8.63
CA LEU A 62 9.67 6.72 7.19
C LEU A 62 9.66 8.12 6.53
N SER A 63 9.57 9.19 7.31
CA SER A 63 9.36 10.57 6.82
C SER A 63 10.49 11.09 5.91
N ASN A 64 11.70 10.52 6.01
CA ASN A 64 12.87 10.93 5.22
C ASN A 64 13.20 9.98 4.06
N VAL A 65 12.30 9.06 3.74
CA VAL A 65 12.52 8.09 2.67
C VAL A 65 12.33 8.76 1.30
N PRO A 66 13.29 8.64 0.37
CA PRO A 66 13.18 9.27 -0.94
C PRO A 66 12.10 8.60 -1.81
N SER A 67 11.40 9.40 -2.61
CA SER A 67 10.53 8.90 -3.69
C SER A 67 11.35 8.20 -4.79
N GLY A 68 10.71 7.28 -5.52
CA GLY A 68 11.32 6.55 -6.63
C GLY A 68 12.19 5.36 -6.22
N MET A 69 12.14 4.93 -4.95
CA MET A 69 12.81 3.69 -4.53
C MET A 69 12.20 2.48 -5.21
N HIS A 70 13.03 1.46 -5.41
CA HIS A 70 12.60 0.21 -5.97
C HIS A 70 13.18 -1.00 -5.25
N ALA A 71 12.46 -2.10 -5.41
CA ALA A 71 12.94 -3.44 -5.06
C ALA A 71 12.65 -4.39 -6.22
N VAL A 72 13.35 -5.51 -6.23
CA VAL A 72 13.20 -6.55 -7.26
C VAL A 72 12.97 -7.89 -6.56
N VAL A 73 11.93 -8.60 -6.99
CA VAL A 73 11.57 -9.93 -6.50
C VAL A 73 11.39 -10.90 -7.68
N PRO A 74 11.64 -12.20 -7.50
CA PRO A 74 11.34 -13.18 -8.52
C PRO A 74 9.82 -13.38 -8.67
N ALA A 75 9.39 -13.68 -9.89
CA ALA A 75 8.05 -14.09 -10.21
C ALA A 75 7.70 -15.41 -9.51
N LYS A 76 6.44 -15.53 -9.12
CA LYS A 76 5.82 -16.73 -8.55
C LYS A 76 4.47 -16.94 -9.24
N PRO A 77 4.45 -17.45 -10.48
CA PRO A 77 3.21 -17.61 -11.26
C PRO A 77 2.14 -18.44 -10.53
N GLU A 78 2.56 -19.41 -9.71
CA GLU A 78 1.70 -20.23 -8.86
C GLU A 78 0.92 -19.44 -7.80
N MET A 79 1.43 -18.26 -7.42
CA MET A 79 0.77 -17.32 -6.50
C MET A 79 0.10 -16.14 -7.24
N GLY A 80 0.06 -16.18 -8.58
CA GLY A 80 -0.44 -15.07 -9.40
C GLY A 80 0.55 -13.91 -9.61
N LEU A 81 1.79 -14.06 -9.13
CA LEU A 81 2.84 -13.05 -9.25
C LEU A 81 3.64 -13.26 -10.55
N ARG A 82 3.06 -12.82 -11.67
CA ARG A 82 3.67 -12.83 -13.01
C ARG A 82 4.75 -11.74 -13.19
N PRO A 83 5.65 -11.87 -14.17
CA PRO A 83 6.60 -10.81 -14.50
C PRO A 83 5.90 -9.48 -14.82
N GLY A 84 6.41 -8.38 -14.25
CA GLY A 84 5.75 -7.09 -14.31
C GLY A 84 6.27 -6.10 -13.27
N VAL A 85 5.44 -5.11 -12.93
CA VAL A 85 5.77 -4.05 -11.99
C VAL A 85 4.55 -3.64 -11.19
N ILE A 86 4.72 -3.48 -9.87
CA ILE A 86 3.72 -2.81 -9.02
C ILE A 86 4.20 -1.38 -8.77
N PHE A 87 3.46 -0.40 -9.25
CA PHE A 87 3.73 1.02 -9.03
C PHE A 87 2.91 1.54 -7.84
N THR A 88 3.56 2.29 -6.96
CA THR A 88 2.91 3.11 -5.94
C THR A 88 3.01 4.56 -6.36
N LEU A 89 1.87 5.16 -6.66
CA LEU A 89 1.75 6.53 -7.16
C LEU A 89 0.99 7.39 -6.15
N ARG A 90 1.37 8.66 -6.02
CA ARG A 90 0.65 9.65 -5.23
C ARG A 90 0.04 10.68 -6.16
N ASN A 91 -1.26 10.91 -6.07
CA ASN A 91 -1.91 12.00 -6.78
C ASN A 91 -1.53 13.34 -6.14
N ARG A 92 -1.03 14.27 -6.96
CA ARG A 92 -0.61 15.62 -6.54
C ARG A 92 -1.76 16.63 -6.56
N ASN A 93 -2.87 16.31 -7.22
CA ASN A 93 -4.01 17.20 -7.37
C ASN A 93 -5.07 16.95 -6.28
N PRO A 94 -5.21 17.87 -5.30
CA PRO A 94 -6.16 17.71 -4.19
C PRO A 94 -7.62 17.91 -4.60
N SER A 95 -7.87 18.54 -5.75
CA SER A 95 -9.20 18.75 -6.34
C SER A 95 -9.84 17.45 -6.83
N VAL A 96 -9.03 16.43 -7.09
CA VAL A 96 -9.44 15.11 -7.55
C VAL A 96 -9.89 14.30 -6.32
N ASN A 97 -11.04 14.68 -5.77
CA ASN A 97 -11.72 13.91 -4.74
C ASN A 97 -12.30 12.66 -5.42
N VAL A 98 -11.42 11.69 -5.73
CA VAL A 98 -11.81 10.41 -6.33
C VAL A 98 -12.59 9.67 -5.28
N SER A 99 -13.89 9.58 -5.53
CA SER A 99 -14.79 8.47 -5.21
C SER A 99 -14.36 7.62 -4.00
N GLN A 100 -15.24 7.47 -3.02
CA GLN A 100 -15.13 6.66 -1.78
C GLN A 100 -14.61 5.21 -1.93
N HIS A 101 -14.30 4.77 -3.15
CA HIS A 101 -13.75 3.48 -3.53
C HIS A 101 -12.22 3.38 -3.39
N ASN A 102 -11.44 4.47 -3.57
CA ASN A 102 -9.99 4.40 -3.31
C ASN A 102 -9.71 4.61 -1.81
N ARG A 103 -9.51 3.48 -1.13
CA ARG A 103 -9.28 3.40 0.31
C ARG A 103 -7.90 3.90 0.76
N LEU A 104 -6.94 4.05 -0.14
CA LEU A 104 -5.59 4.56 0.16
C LEU A 104 -5.34 5.98 -0.35
N HIS A 105 -6.38 6.70 -0.80
CA HIS A 105 -6.23 8.06 -1.28
C HIS A 105 -5.37 8.91 -0.31
N PRO A 106 -4.36 9.68 -0.80
CA PRO A 106 -4.07 10.02 -2.20
C PRO A 106 -3.17 9.04 -2.95
N TYR A 107 -2.92 7.85 -2.40
CA TYR A 107 -2.07 6.83 -3.01
C TYR A 107 -2.86 5.84 -3.87
N TYR A 108 -2.20 5.37 -4.92
CA TYR A 108 -2.72 4.43 -5.90
C TYR A 108 -1.67 3.35 -6.12
N LEU A 109 -2.09 2.10 -5.96
CA LEU A 109 -1.26 0.95 -6.30
C LEU A 109 -1.81 0.33 -7.57
N VAL A 110 -0.95 0.04 -8.54
CA VAL A 110 -1.35 -0.64 -9.77
C VAL A 110 -0.28 -1.65 -10.14
N TYR A 111 -0.73 -2.84 -10.52
CA TYR A 111 0.12 -3.92 -10.99
C TYR A 111 -0.10 -4.13 -12.49
N ILE A 112 0.97 -3.97 -13.26
CA ILE A 112 0.99 -4.11 -14.71
C ILE A 112 2.00 -5.19 -15.11
N ASN A 113 1.64 -6.05 -16.06
CA ASN A 113 2.55 -7.05 -16.61
C ASN A 113 3.54 -6.44 -17.63
N ARG A 114 4.48 -7.24 -18.12
CA ARG A 114 5.48 -6.82 -19.12
C ARG A 114 4.84 -6.45 -20.47
N GLU A 115 3.71 -7.03 -20.80
CA GLU A 115 2.92 -6.75 -22.01
C GLU A 115 2.22 -5.36 -21.92
N GLY A 116 2.08 -4.83 -20.71
CA GLY A 116 1.43 -3.56 -20.43
C GLY A 116 -0.06 -3.66 -20.15
N GLU A 117 -0.54 -4.84 -19.78
CA GLU A 117 -1.89 -5.09 -19.31
C GLU A 117 -1.93 -4.93 -17.79
N VAL A 118 -2.93 -4.22 -17.29
CA VAL A 118 -3.15 -4.05 -15.85
C VAL A 118 -3.73 -5.35 -15.28
N ILE A 119 -2.98 -6.01 -14.39
CA ILE A 119 -3.42 -7.22 -13.70
C ILE A 119 -4.35 -6.85 -12.54
N HIS A 120 -3.96 -5.86 -11.73
CA HIS A 120 -4.75 -5.34 -10.61
C HIS A 120 -4.63 -3.83 -10.56
N ASP A 121 -5.76 -3.14 -10.38
CA ASP A 121 -5.82 -1.69 -10.29
C ASP A 121 -5.92 -1.19 -8.84
N HIS A 122 -6.04 0.13 -8.69
CA HIS A 122 -6.14 0.82 -7.41
C HIS A 122 -7.41 0.53 -6.60
N THR A 123 -8.37 -0.22 -7.15
CA THR A 123 -9.57 -0.67 -6.41
C THR A 123 -9.32 -1.98 -5.65
N GLU A 124 -8.36 -2.80 -6.10
CA GLU A 124 -7.99 -4.09 -5.50
C GLU A 124 -6.82 -3.96 -4.50
N VAL A 125 -6.75 -2.85 -3.74
CA VAL A 125 -5.63 -2.52 -2.84
C VAL A 125 -5.21 -3.68 -1.93
N LYS A 126 -6.17 -4.32 -1.25
CA LYS A 126 -5.85 -5.38 -0.29
C LYS A 126 -5.10 -6.52 -0.98
N ARG A 127 -5.55 -6.92 -2.17
CA ARG A 127 -4.94 -7.99 -2.96
C ARG A 127 -3.52 -7.63 -3.40
N LEU A 128 -3.32 -6.38 -3.83
CA LEU A 128 -1.99 -5.86 -4.18
C LEU A 128 -1.03 -5.89 -2.98
N LEU A 129 -1.48 -5.42 -1.82
CA LEU A 129 -0.68 -5.44 -0.61
C LEU A 129 -0.40 -6.87 -0.12
N ASP A 130 -1.37 -7.79 -0.24
CA ASP A 130 -1.19 -9.21 0.09
C ASP A 130 -0.10 -9.85 -0.80
N LEU A 131 -0.12 -9.55 -2.11
CA LEU A 131 0.92 -10.00 -3.06
C LEU A 131 2.30 -9.46 -2.66
N VAL A 132 2.42 -8.15 -2.42
CA VAL A 132 3.69 -7.51 -1.99
C VAL A 132 4.19 -8.13 -0.69
N ARG A 133 3.32 -8.31 0.30
CA ARG A 133 3.67 -8.93 1.58
C ARG A 133 4.15 -10.37 1.39
N SER A 134 3.51 -11.16 0.52
CA SER A 134 3.88 -12.56 0.28
C SER A 134 5.28 -12.74 -0.34
N CYS A 135 5.75 -11.76 -1.12
CA CYS A 135 7.05 -11.84 -1.79
C CYS A 135 8.17 -11.09 -1.05
N CYS A 136 7.85 -10.07 -0.26
CA CYS A 136 8.85 -9.23 0.41
C CYS A 136 9.01 -9.50 1.91
N LYS A 137 7.98 -9.99 2.60
CA LYS A 137 8.02 -10.12 4.07
C LYS A 137 9.09 -11.14 4.49
N GLY A 138 9.89 -10.76 5.49
CA GLY A 138 10.99 -11.58 6.02
C GLY A 138 12.28 -11.52 5.18
N GLN A 139 12.28 -10.80 4.04
CA GLN A 139 13.47 -10.62 3.22
C GLN A 139 14.20 -9.34 3.61
N ALA A 140 15.20 -9.47 4.47
CA ALA A 140 16.00 -8.33 4.94
C ALA A 140 17.15 -7.96 3.98
N GLN A 141 17.45 -8.81 2.98
CA GLN A 141 18.54 -8.63 2.04
C GLN A 141 18.01 -8.70 0.60
N PRO A 142 18.65 -8.00 -0.36
CA PRO A 142 18.30 -8.11 -1.78
C PRO A 142 18.44 -9.54 -2.30
N ILE A 143 17.58 -9.93 -3.25
CA ILE A 143 17.62 -11.25 -3.88
C ILE A 143 18.60 -11.19 -5.07
N PRO A 144 19.82 -11.76 -4.97
CA PRO A 144 20.90 -11.47 -5.92
C PRO A 144 20.57 -11.83 -7.37
N ASP A 145 19.89 -12.95 -7.59
CA ASP A 145 19.53 -13.41 -8.93
C ASP A 145 18.53 -12.48 -9.62
N ALA A 146 17.50 -12.03 -8.90
CA ALA A 146 16.52 -11.09 -9.41
C ALA A 146 17.16 -9.73 -9.71
N CYS A 147 18.00 -9.22 -8.79
CA CYS A 147 18.75 -7.98 -8.99
C CYS A 147 19.70 -8.05 -10.19
N ARG A 148 20.42 -9.17 -10.36
CA ARG A 148 21.35 -9.37 -11.48
C ARG A 148 20.64 -9.32 -12.83
N LEU A 149 19.50 -10.00 -12.96
CA LEU A 149 18.69 -9.97 -14.19
C LEU A 149 18.18 -8.55 -14.48
N PHE A 150 17.64 -7.87 -13.47
CA PHE A 150 17.16 -6.50 -13.60
C PHE A 150 18.27 -5.51 -13.99
N ASN A 151 19.45 -5.59 -13.35
CA ASN A 151 20.58 -4.71 -13.65
C ASN A 151 21.14 -4.96 -15.05
N LYS A 152 21.14 -6.21 -15.52
CA LYS A 152 21.53 -6.54 -16.89
C LYS A 152 20.57 -5.94 -17.90
N GLU A 153 19.27 -6.04 -17.65
CA GLU A 153 18.21 -5.50 -18.51
C GLU A 153 18.24 -3.97 -18.57
N THR A 154 18.38 -3.33 -17.42
CA THR A 154 18.32 -1.86 -17.29
C THR A 154 19.67 -1.17 -17.42
N ALA A 155 20.77 -1.91 -17.63
CA ALA A 155 22.13 -1.41 -17.54
C ALA A 155 22.36 -0.61 -16.24
N ASP A 156 22.11 -1.25 -15.10
CA ASP A 156 22.16 -0.66 -13.75
C ASP A 156 21.28 0.60 -13.63
N GLY A 157 20.05 0.53 -14.14
CA GLY A 157 19.10 1.64 -14.12
C GLY A 157 19.35 2.76 -15.14
N ARG A 158 20.37 2.67 -16.00
CA ARG A 158 20.63 3.68 -17.05
C ARG A 158 19.64 3.62 -18.22
N LYS A 159 19.00 2.46 -18.43
CA LYS A 159 18.05 2.18 -19.51
C LYS A 159 16.72 1.71 -18.93
N MET A 160 15.92 2.66 -18.47
CA MET A 160 14.62 2.39 -17.82
C MET A 160 13.41 2.50 -18.77
N GLN A 161 13.63 2.65 -20.08
CA GLN A 161 12.57 2.95 -21.05
C GLN A 161 11.38 2.00 -20.96
N VAL A 162 11.63 0.69 -20.84
CA VAL A 162 10.56 -0.32 -20.69
C VAL A 162 9.68 -0.02 -19.48
N TYR A 163 10.29 0.28 -18.33
CA TYR A 163 9.58 0.59 -17.09
C TYR A 163 8.88 1.96 -17.15
N SER A 164 9.50 2.94 -17.82
CA SER A 164 8.89 4.26 -18.08
C SER A 164 7.64 4.13 -18.97
N ASP A 165 7.68 3.27 -19.99
CA ASP A 165 6.54 3.02 -20.87
C ASP A 165 5.40 2.32 -20.11
N LEU A 166 5.73 1.35 -19.24
CA LEU A 166 4.77 0.68 -18.36
C LEU A 166 4.15 1.65 -17.34
N LEU A 167 4.93 2.57 -16.78
CA LEU A 167 4.42 3.64 -15.91
C LEU A 167 3.44 4.54 -16.67
N GLY A 168 3.77 4.92 -17.90
CA GLY A 168 2.88 5.70 -18.76
C GLY A 168 1.56 4.97 -19.06
N LYS A 169 1.62 3.67 -19.36
CA LYS A 169 0.40 2.83 -19.55
C LYS A 169 -0.43 2.75 -18.27
N THR A 170 0.22 2.58 -17.12
CA THR A 170 -0.41 2.53 -15.80
C THR A 170 -1.21 3.80 -15.53
N ILE A 171 -0.60 4.96 -15.73
CA ILE A 171 -1.27 6.26 -15.50
C ILE A 171 -2.44 6.45 -16.46
N ARG A 172 -2.30 6.10 -17.74
CA ARG A 172 -3.43 6.16 -18.70
C ARG A 172 -4.60 5.29 -18.28
N SER A 173 -4.34 4.04 -17.88
CA SER A 173 -5.40 3.14 -17.42
C SER A 173 -6.15 3.69 -16.20
N MET A 174 -5.44 4.35 -15.28
CA MET A 174 -6.08 4.99 -14.12
C MET A 174 -6.99 6.17 -14.51
N ILE A 175 -6.65 6.90 -15.58
CA ILE A 175 -7.46 7.99 -16.13
C ILE A 175 -8.71 7.42 -16.80
N GLU A 176 -8.55 6.41 -17.67
CA GLU A 176 -9.65 5.77 -18.39
C GLU A 176 -10.68 5.15 -17.44
N VAL A 177 -10.24 4.40 -16.42
CA VAL A 177 -11.14 3.81 -15.39
C VAL A 177 -11.91 4.89 -14.62
N LYS A 178 -11.32 6.08 -14.46
CA LYS A 178 -12.00 7.21 -13.82
C LYS A 178 -13.05 7.81 -14.76
N GLU A 179 -12.71 8.02 -16.02
CA GLU A 179 -13.64 8.55 -17.03
C GLU A 179 -14.85 7.63 -17.21
N GLU A 180 -14.65 6.31 -17.31
CA GLU A 180 -15.75 5.33 -17.39
C GLU A 180 -16.69 5.41 -16.17
N LYS A 181 -16.13 5.48 -14.95
CA LYS A 181 -16.93 5.61 -13.72
C LYS A 181 -17.66 6.94 -13.63
N ASP A 182 -17.04 8.02 -14.09
CA ASP A 182 -17.67 9.34 -14.15
C ASP A 182 -18.84 9.32 -15.16
N LEU A 183 -18.71 8.62 -16.29
CA LEU A 183 -19.82 8.38 -17.23
C LEU A 183 -20.93 7.54 -16.61
N ASP A 184 -20.64 6.43 -15.94
CA ASP A 184 -21.67 5.62 -15.24
C ASP A 184 -22.40 6.43 -14.15
N SER A 185 -21.69 7.35 -13.49
CA SER A 185 -22.30 8.29 -12.54
C SER A 185 -23.23 9.31 -13.20
N LEU A 186 -23.02 9.66 -14.48
CA LEU A 186 -23.95 10.53 -15.24
C LEU A 186 -25.29 9.84 -15.48
N PHE A 187 -25.28 8.52 -15.69
CA PHE A 187 -26.48 7.75 -16.03
C PHE A 187 -27.25 7.22 -14.81
N SER A 188 -26.71 7.33 -13.59
CA SER A 188 -27.30 6.77 -12.37
C SER A 188 -28.10 7.76 -11.48
N GLY A 189 -28.38 8.99 -11.95
CA GLY A 189 -29.37 9.89 -11.33
C GLY A 189 -28.96 10.55 -9.99
N GLY A 190 -27.72 10.37 -9.54
CA GLY A 190 -27.14 11.02 -8.35
C GLY A 190 -26.39 12.33 -8.65
N LYS A 191 -25.82 12.98 -7.62
CA LYS A 191 -24.94 14.17 -7.78
C LYS A 191 -23.74 13.81 -8.67
N THR A 192 -23.66 14.44 -9.83
CA THR A 192 -22.68 14.18 -10.88
C THR A 192 -21.33 14.87 -10.60
N THR A 193 -20.23 14.12 -10.66
CA THR A 193 -18.83 14.63 -10.60
C THR A 193 -18.17 14.81 -11.97
N ALA A 194 -18.88 14.40 -13.03
CA ALA A 194 -18.35 14.02 -14.34
C ALA A 194 -17.65 15.10 -15.18
N LEU A 195 -17.55 16.35 -14.71
CA LEU A 195 -16.95 17.45 -15.47
C LEU A 195 -16.00 18.33 -14.64
N VAL A 196 -15.70 17.97 -13.39
CA VAL A 196 -14.95 18.86 -12.49
C VAL A 196 -13.44 18.55 -12.48
N ASN A 197 -13.00 17.36 -12.88
CA ASN A 197 -11.64 16.90 -12.56
C ASN A 197 -10.98 16.06 -13.65
N THR A 198 -10.51 16.70 -14.71
CA THR A 198 -9.64 16.10 -15.72
C THR A 198 -8.28 15.79 -15.11
N ILE A 199 -7.92 14.51 -15.00
CA ILE A 199 -6.52 14.12 -14.76
C ILE A 199 -5.82 14.28 -16.11
N ALA A 200 -4.87 15.21 -16.21
CA ALA A 200 -4.22 15.62 -17.43
C ALA A 200 -3.11 14.65 -17.89
N GLY A 201 -2.56 13.82 -16.99
CA GLY A 201 -1.57 12.81 -17.38
C GLY A 201 -0.52 12.49 -16.31
N LEU A 202 0.74 12.27 -16.75
CA LEU A 202 1.87 11.89 -15.91
C LEU A 202 2.21 12.93 -14.82
N ASP A 203 2.05 14.22 -15.11
CA ASP A 203 2.44 15.31 -14.20
C ASP A 203 1.58 15.39 -12.93
N ASP A 204 0.41 14.75 -12.95
CA ASP A 204 -0.52 14.70 -11.83
C ASP A 204 -0.14 13.63 -10.80
N PHE A 205 0.80 12.75 -11.13
CA PHE A 205 1.23 11.67 -10.25
C PHE A 205 2.72 11.78 -9.92
N GLU A 206 3.03 11.58 -8.64
CA GLU A 206 4.37 11.35 -8.16
C GLU A 206 4.61 9.85 -7.99
N LEU A 207 5.72 9.33 -8.53
CA LEU A 207 6.14 7.95 -8.30
C LEU A 207 6.80 7.82 -6.92
N ILE A 208 6.13 7.13 -6.00
CA ILE A 208 6.62 6.93 -4.62
C ILE A 208 7.57 5.74 -4.57
N THR A 209 7.13 4.58 -5.06
CA THR A 209 7.97 3.37 -5.16
C THR A 209 7.52 2.49 -6.33
N PHE A 210 8.39 1.57 -6.74
CA PHE A 210 8.00 0.49 -7.64
C PHE A 210 8.65 -0.84 -7.27
N LEU A 211 7.87 -1.93 -7.34
CA LEU A 211 8.34 -3.28 -7.11
C LEU A 211 8.41 -4.00 -8.45
N VAL A 212 9.60 -4.38 -8.88
CA VAL A 212 9.80 -5.15 -10.11
C VAL A 212 9.66 -6.63 -9.81
N ILE A 213 8.78 -7.30 -10.54
CA ILE A 213 8.65 -8.75 -10.55
C ILE A 213 9.43 -9.27 -11.75
N GLN A 214 10.59 -9.84 -11.47
CA GLN A 214 11.50 -10.34 -12.48
C GLN A 214 11.22 -11.82 -12.78
N GLU A 215 11.43 -12.25 -14.02
CA GLU A 215 11.34 -13.68 -14.37
C GLU A 215 12.23 -14.53 -13.44
N ALA A 216 11.72 -15.70 -13.05
CA ALA A 216 12.50 -16.66 -12.30
C ALA A 216 13.64 -17.17 -13.21
N GLY A 217 14.87 -17.04 -12.72
CA GLY A 217 16.08 -17.51 -13.41
C GLY A 217 16.39 -18.98 -13.17
#